data_AF-H5TWS3-F1
#
_entry.id   AF-H5TWS3-F1
#
_cell.length_a   1.000
_cell.length_b   1.000
_cell.length_c   1.000
_cell.angle_alpha   90.00
_cell.angle_beta   90.00
_cell.angle_gamma   90.00
#
_symmetry.space_group_name_H-M   'P 1'
#
loop_
_entity.id
_entity.type
_entity.pdbx_description
1 polymer ?
#
loop_
_entity_poly.entity_id
_entity_poly.type
_entity_poly.pdbx_seq_one_letter_code
_entity_poly.pdbx_strand_id
1 'polypeptide(L)' 'RSRVEFRDFFKAHYGPIIAVYRFIADDATRTAELDTAVSALADEYLIDGRMEWKYLLAVGRRAAPLALS' A
#
# COMPACT_ATOMS: atom_id res chain seq x y z
N ARG A 1 15.21 -2.01 -4.55
CA ARG A 1 14.53 -3.28 -4.21
C ARG A 1 14.20 -4.02 -5.49
N SER A 2 14.34 -5.34 -5.52
CA SER A 2 13.84 -6.17 -6.63
C SER A 2 12.31 -6.23 -6.61
N ARG A 3 11.69 -6.71 -7.71
CA ARG A 3 10.24 -6.94 -7.81
C ARG A 3 9.71 -7.81 -6.66
N VAL A 4 10.43 -8.89 -6.36
CA VAL A 4 10.06 -9.84 -5.29
C VAL A 4 10.13 -9.18 -3.93
N GLU A 5 11.22 -8.45 -3.64
CA GLU A 5 11.37 -7.70 -2.40
C GLU A 5 10.28 -6.62 -2.23
N PHE A 6 9.85 -5.98 -3.32
CA PHE A 6 8.76 -5.02 -3.30
C PHE A 6 7.42 -5.67 -2.96
N ARG A 7 7.08 -6.77 -3.64
CA ARG A 7 5.85 -7.53 -3.38
C ARG A 7 5.81 -8.01 -1.93
N ASP A 8 6.89 -8.60 -1.45
CA ASP A 8 6.98 -9.14 -0.10
C ASP A 8 6.86 -8.01 0.94
N PHE A 9 7.45 -6.83 0.66
CA PHE A 9 7.25 -5.65 1.49
C PHE A 9 5.79 -5.20 1.54
N PHE A 10 5.11 -5.11 0.40
CA PHE A 10 3.70 -4.72 0.32
C PHE A 10 2.79 -5.70 1.06
N LYS A 11 3.05 -7.00 0.89
CA LYS A 11 2.34 -8.09 1.57
C LYS A 11 2.50 -8.07 3.09
N ALA A 12 3.57 -7.48 3.62
CA ALA A 12 3.84 -7.42 5.06
C ALA A 12 3.49 -6.06 5.71
N HIS A 13 3.50 -4.95 4.95
CA HIS A 13 3.42 -3.61 5.55
C HIS A 13 2.26 -2.74 5.05
N TYR A 14 1.59 -3.12 3.96
CA TYR A 14 0.52 -2.31 3.38
C TYR A 14 -0.86 -2.88 3.71
N GLY A 15 -1.53 -2.28 4.69
CA GLY A 15 -2.80 -2.74 5.25
C GLY A 15 -3.87 -3.18 4.23
N PRO A 16 -4.14 -2.38 3.17
CA PRO A 16 -5.10 -2.76 2.14
C PRO A 16 -4.73 -4.05 1.41
N ILE A 17 -3.46 -4.26 1.08
CA ILE A 17 -2.98 -5.45 0.38
C ILE A 17 -3.00 -6.67 1.30
N ILE A 18 -2.58 -6.49 2.57
CA ILE A 18 -2.68 -7.53 3.60
C ILE A 18 -4.13 -8.03 3.74
N ALA A 19 -5.10 -7.12 3.78
CA ALA A 19 -6.51 -7.47 3.90
C ALA A 19 -7.00 -8.32 2.72
N VAL A 20 -6.60 -7.98 1.49
CA VAL A 20 -6.94 -8.77 0.30
C VAL A 20 -6.29 -10.16 0.34
N TYR A 21 -5.00 -10.28 0.65
CA TYR A 21 -4.35 -11.59 0.80
C TYR A 21 -5.04 -12.47 1.84
N ARG A 22 -5.46 -11.90 2.97
CA ARG A 22 -6.20 -12.65 4.00
C ARG A 22 -7.56 -13.10 3.52
N PHE A 23 -8.25 -12.29 2.72
CA PHE A 23 -9.57 -12.61 2.20
C PHE A 23 -9.55 -13.75 1.17
N ILE A 24 -8.49 -13.85 0.36
CA ILE A 24 -8.35 -14.86 -0.71
C ILE A 24 -7.44 -16.04 -0.33
N ALA A 25 -7.06 -16.17 0.95
CA ALA A 25 -5.99 -17.09 1.37
C ALA A 25 -6.24 -18.56 1.00
N ASP A 26 -7.51 -18.99 0.95
CA ASP A 26 -7.90 -20.35 0.60
C ASP A 26 -8.02 -20.59 -0.92
N ASP A 27 -7.79 -19.55 -1.74
CA ASP A 27 -7.78 -19.61 -3.20
C ASP A 27 -6.36 -19.34 -3.72
N ALA A 28 -5.64 -20.43 -3.99
CA ALA A 28 -4.26 -20.39 -4.47
C ALA A 28 -4.14 -19.68 -5.83
N THR A 29 -5.14 -19.81 -6.71
CA THR A 29 -5.15 -19.17 -8.02
C THR A 29 -5.26 -17.65 -7.87
N ARG A 30 -6.22 -17.16 -7.08
CA ARG A 30 -6.36 -15.72 -6.81
C ARG A 30 -5.14 -15.15 -6.10
N THR A 31 -4.53 -15.91 -5.20
CA THR A 31 -3.30 -15.50 -4.53
C THR A 31 -2.15 -15.31 -5.52
N ALA A 32 -1.98 -16.23 -6.47
CA ALA A 32 -0.96 -16.13 -7.52
C ALA A 32 -1.23 -14.98 -8.50
N GLU A 33 -2.50 -14.72 -8.83
CA GLU A 33 -2.91 -13.56 -9.63
C GLU A 33 -2.56 -12.25 -8.92
N LEU A 34 -2.83 -12.14 -7.63
CA LEU A 34 -2.46 -10.97 -6.84
C LEU A 34 -0.95 -10.79 -6.73
N ASP A 35 -0.19 -11.86 -6.52
CA ASP A 35 1.28 -11.82 -6.50
C ASP A 35 1.84 -11.27 -7.83
N THR A 36 1.25 -11.69 -8.95
CA THR A 36 1.61 -11.22 -10.29
C THR A 36 1.28 -9.73 -10.47
N ALA A 37 0.06 -9.32 -10.08
CA ALA A 37 -0.38 -7.93 -10.19
C ALA A 37 0.50 -6.98 -9.36
N VAL A 38 0.83 -7.34 -8.11
CA VAL A 38 1.71 -6.51 -7.27
C VAL A 38 3.14 -6.45 -7.83
N SER A 39 3.63 -7.53 -8.42
CA SER A 39 4.96 -7.55 -9.06
C SER A 39 4.98 -6.68 -10.33
N ALA A 40 3.88 -6.63 -11.09
CA ALA A 40 3.76 -5.75 -12.26
C ALA A 40 3.75 -4.27 -11.88
N LEU A 41 3.15 -3.90 -10.73
CA LEU A 41 3.26 -2.53 -10.20
C LEU A 41 4.72 -2.16 -9.88
N ALA A 42 5.49 -3.11 -9.38
CA ALA A 42 6.91 -2.91 -9.14
C ALA A 42 7.65 -2.58 -10.45
N ASP A 43 7.27 -3.20 -11.57
CA ASP A 43 7.88 -2.96 -12.88
C ASP A 43 7.56 -1.61 -13.48
N GLU A 44 6.32 -1.16 -13.29
CA GLU A 44 5.85 0.09 -13.87
C GLU A 44 6.33 1.30 -13.06
N TYR A 45 6.41 1.17 -11.73
CA TYR A 45 6.53 2.32 -10.83
C TYR A 45 7.82 2.35 -10.00
N LEU A 46 8.66 1.30 -10.00
CA LEU A 46 10.00 1.40 -9.40
C LEU A 46 11.02 1.91 -10.42
N ILE A 47 11.60 3.07 -10.12
CA ILE A 47 12.73 3.64 -10.86
C ILE A 47 13.92 3.66 -9.92
N ASP A 48 15.03 3.01 -10.30
CA ASP A 48 16.23 2.84 -9.46
C ASP A 48 15.94 2.33 -8.04
N GLY A 49 14.93 1.45 -7.93
CA GLY A 49 14.50 0.87 -6.67
C GLY A 49 13.71 1.80 -5.76
N ARG A 50 13.26 2.96 -6.25
CA ARG A 50 12.41 3.93 -5.57
C ARG A 50 11.06 4.01 -6.26
N MET A 51 10.00 4.14 -5.48
CA MET A 51 8.65 4.41 -5.97
C MET A 51 8.29 5.83 -5.54
N GLU A 52 7.84 6.66 -6.49
CA GLU A 52 7.36 8.00 -6.18
C GLU A 52 5.97 7.94 -5.55
N TRP A 53 5.78 8.66 -4.45
CA TRP A 53 4.50 8.72 -3.75
C TRP A 53 4.03 10.15 -3.60
N LYS A 54 2.74 10.37 -3.82
CA LYS A 54 2.10 11.63 -3.48
C LYS A 54 1.63 11.55 -2.04
N TYR A 55 2.07 12.50 -1.22
CA TYR A 55 1.63 12.62 0.16
C TYR A 55 1.04 14.01 0.39
N LEU A 56 0.07 14.08 1.29
CA LEU A 56 -0.47 15.33 1.81
C LEU A 56 0.10 15.54 3.20
N LEU A 57 0.82 16.63 3.40
CA LEU A 57 1.20 17.11 4.72
C LEU A 57 0.16 18.12 5.19
N ALA A 58 -0.52 17.82 6.29
CA ALA A 58 -1.51 18.71 6.89
C ALA A 58 -1.05 19.14 8.29
N VAL A 59 -1.19 20.44 8.59
CA VAL A 59 -0.92 20.99 9.92
C VAL A 59 -2.22 21.54 10.48
N GLY A 60 -2.71 20.95 11.56
CA GLY A 60 -3.88 21.42 12.29
C GLY A 60 -3.49 22.31 13.47
N ARG A 61 -4.30 23.35 13.73
CA ARG A 61 -4.28 24.08 15.00
C ARG A 61 -5.56 23.79 15.76
N ARG A 62 -5.49 23.74 17.08
CA ARG A 62 -6.68 23.59 17.93
C ARG A 62 -7.58 24.81 17.73
N ALA A 63 -8.83 24.59 17.35
CA ALA A 63 -9.83 25.66 17.30
C ALA A 63 -10.10 26.19 18.71
N ALA A 64 -10.29 27.51 18.84
CA ALA A 64 -10.80 28.06 20.08
C ALA A 64 -12.20 27.47 20.35
N PRO A 65 -12.58 27.23 21.62
CA PRO A 65 -13.92 26.77 21.93
C PRO A 65 -14.94 27.72 21.31
N LEU A 66 -15.93 27.19 20.60
CA LEU A 66 -17.08 27.98 20.16
C LEU A 66 -17.82 28.42 21.43
N ALA A 67 -17.87 29.74 21.68
CA ALA A 67 -18.73 30.28 22.72
C ALA A 67 -20.17 30.04 22.27
N LEU A 68 -20.86 29.12 22.95
CA LEU A 68 -22.30 28.94 22.79
C LEU A 68 -22.97 30.15 23.46
N SER A 69 -23.52 31.05 22.64
CA SER A 69 -24.44 32.12 23.06
C SER A 69 -25.89 31.63 22.97
#